data_AF-A0A820WJP3-F1
#
_entry.id   AF-A0A820WJP3-F1
#
_cell.length_a   1.000
_cell.length_b   1.000
_cell.length_c   1.000
_cell.angle_alpha   90.00
_cell.angle_beta   90.00
_cell.angle_gamma   90.00
#
_symmetry.space_group_name_H-M   'P 1'
#
loop_
_entity.id
_entity.type
_entity.pdbx_description
1 polymer ?
#
loop_
_entity_poly.entity_id
_entity_poly.type
_entity_poly.pdbx_seq_one_letter_code
_entity_poly.pdbx_strand_id
1 'polypeptide(L)'
;QNIFHILAINTNSQEILDLLIEHLLKKSINISEKFDYVDDDNHTPLQLSIIKSNIPATRYFLKHFSKTVCATNDYTGDNLIHLAVRYSNLTMLKLLLNDEKLIEQGTQSNLKMTPLELARSMEHTDMVDYFNEIYCQSEVDENDSSEDD
;
A
#
# COMPACT_ATOMS: atom_id res chain seq x y z
N GLN A 1 -8.52 11.06 14.25
CA GLN A 1 -7.85 9.76 14.57
C GLN A 1 -8.81 8.73 15.20
N ASN A 2 -8.67 7.42 14.93
CA ASN A 2 -9.45 6.33 15.57
C ASN A 2 -8.56 5.16 16.05
N ILE A 3 -9.14 4.11 16.65
CA ILE A 3 -8.39 2.94 17.18
C ILE A 3 -7.50 2.25 16.13
N PHE A 4 -7.90 2.22 14.86
CA PHE A 4 -7.12 1.59 13.80
C PHE A 4 -5.86 2.39 13.45
N HIS A 5 -5.85 3.71 13.63
CA HIS A 5 -4.63 4.51 13.49
C HIS A 5 -3.61 4.14 14.58
N ILE A 6 -4.08 3.94 15.81
CA ILE A 6 -3.21 3.53 16.92
C ILE A 6 -2.62 2.15 16.64
N LEU A 7 -3.43 1.21 16.13
CA LEU A 7 -2.97 -0.13 15.75
C LEU A 7 -2.01 -0.10 14.57
N ALA A 8 -2.26 0.76 13.56
CA ALA A 8 -1.38 0.96 12.42
C ALA A 8 0.05 1.33 12.86
N ILE A 9 0.18 2.15 13.90
CA ILE A 9 1.47 2.57 14.43
C ILE A 9 2.10 1.50 15.35
N ASN A 10 1.31 0.92 16.26
CA ASN A 10 1.85 0.22 17.42
C ASN A 10 1.73 -1.31 17.40
N THR A 11 0.84 -1.88 16.57
CA THR A 11 0.57 -3.32 16.65
C THR A 11 1.58 -4.12 15.85
N ASN A 12 2.24 -5.07 16.51
CA ASN A 12 3.07 -6.09 15.85
C ASN A 12 2.41 -7.46 15.88
N SER A 13 1.28 -7.60 16.58
CA SER A 13 0.56 -8.87 16.73
C SER A 13 -0.70 -8.87 15.88
N GLN A 14 -0.77 -9.85 14.98
CA GLN A 14 -1.96 -10.13 14.19
C GLN A 14 -3.12 -10.63 15.07
N GLU A 15 -2.83 -11.36 16.16
CA GLU A 15 -3.88 -11.84 17.08
C GLU A 15 -4.67 -10.69 17.70
N ILE A 16 -4.02 -9.57 18.05
CA ILE A 16 -4.71 -8.41 18.60
C ILE A 16 -5.66 -7.80 17.56
N LEU A 17 -5.22 -7.73 16.30
CA LEU A 17 -6.04 -7.24 15.19
C LEU A 17 -7.24 -8.17 14.95
N ASP A 18 -7.01 -9.48 14.90
CA ASP A 18 -8.04 -10.48 14.70
C ASP A 18 -9.09 -10.46 15.82
N LEU A 19 -8.66 -10.46 17.09
CA LEU A 19 -9.56 -10.40 18.23
C LEU A 19 -10.40 -9.13 18.25
N LEU A 20 -9.81 -7.98 17.90
CA LEU A 20 -10.54 -6.72 17.85
C LEU A 20 -11.57 -6.73 16.72
N ILE A 21 -11.18 -7.13 15.50
CA ILE A 21 -12.07 -7.18 14.35
C ILE A 21 -13.20 -8.17 14.58
N GLU A 22 -12.90 -9.38 15.07
CA GLU A 22 -13.92 -10.38 15.41
C GLU A 22 -14.91 -9.83 16.43
N HIS A 23 -14.42 -9.16 17.48
CA HIS A 23 -15.27 -8.56 18.50
C HIS A 23 -16.19 -7.45 17.93
N LEU A 24 -15.65 -6.60 17.04
CA LEU A 24 -16.41 -5.54 16.39
C LEU A 24 -17.47 -6.09 15.43
N LEU A 25 -17.12 -7.08 14.61
CA LEU A 25 -18.03 -7.76 13.70
C LEU A 25 -19.14 -8.51 14.45
N LYS A 26 -18.81 -9.17 15.56
CA LYS A 26 -19.78 -9.85 16.44
C LYS A 26 -20.79 -8.87 17.05
N LYS A 27 -20.39 -7.62 17.27
CA LYS A 27 -21.28 -6.52 17.70
C LYS A 27 -22.00 -5.83 16.55
N SER A 28 -21.92 -6.38 15.32
CA SER A 28 -22.50 -5.81 14.10
C SER A 28 -22.03 -4.38 13.82
N ILE A 29 -20.82 -4.03 14.25
CA ILE A 29 -20.22 -2.72 13.97
C ILE A 29 -19.61 -2.80 12.57
N ASN A 30 -20.04 -1.91 11.67
CA ASN A 30 -19.39 -1.77 10.37
C ASN A 30 -17.97 -1.20 10.56
N ILE A 31 -16.96 -2.01 10.23
CA ILE A 31 -15.55 -1.66 10.35
C ILE A 31 -14.96 -1.07 9.07
N SER A 32 -15.57 -1.29 7.90
CA SER A 32 -15.01 -0.83 6.62
C SER A 32 -14.98 0.69 6.55
N GLU A 33 -16.05 1.34 6.99
CA GLU A 33 -16.13 2.82 7.10
C GLU A 33 -15.10 3.40 8.07
N LYS A 34 -14.61 2.60 9.03
CA LYS A 34 -13.57 3.05 9.98
C LYS A 34 -12.17 2.98 9.41
N PHE A 35 -11.94 2.14 8.40
CA PHE A 35 -10.66 2.08 7.71
C PHE A 35 -10.46 3.27 6.76
N ASP A 36 -11.54 3.87 6.28
CA ASP A 36 -11.49 5.08 5.45
C ASP A 36 -11.36 6.38 6.25
N TYR A 37 -11.47 6.32 7.58
CA TYR A 37 -11.35 7.52 8.42
C TYR A 37 -9.91 8.01 8.45
N VAL A 38 -9.71 9.33 8.43
CA VAL A 38 -8.38 9.93 8.46
C VAL A 38 -8.01 10.47 9.84
N ASP A 39 -6.71 10.55 10.12
CA ASP A 39 -6.18 11.30 11.26
C ASP A 39 -6.06 12.80 10.97
N ASP A 40 -5.46 13.52 11.92
CA ASP A 40 -5.32 14.97 11.87
C ASP A 40 -4.33 15.41 10.77
N ASP A 41 -3.48 14.49 10.30
CA ASP A 41 -2.58 14.66 9.16
C ASP A 41 -3.19 14.15 7.85
N ASN A 42 -4.51 13.87 7.84
CA ASN A 42 -5.26 13.33 6.71
C ASN A 42 -4.82 11.94 6.21
N HIS A 43 -4.23 11.11 7.05
CA HIS A 43 -3.85 9.74 6.70
C HIS A 43 -4.89 8.72 7.17
N THR A 44 -5.21 7.75 6.31
CA THR A 44 -5.96 6.55 6.74
C THR A 44 -5.06 5.63 7.58
N PRO A 45 -5.62 4.69 8.38
CA PRO A 45 -4.85 3.66 9.07
C PRO A 45 -3.90 2.88 8.16
N LEU A 46 -4.31 2.57 6.91
CA LEU A 46 -3.47 1.86 5.95
C LEU A 46 -2.29 2.72 5.47
N GLN A 47 -2.53 4.01 5.17
CA GLN A 47 -1.45 4.93 4.81
C GLN A 47 -0.47 5.09 5.97
N LEU A 48 -0.98 5.22 7.18
CA LEU A 48 -0.17 5.38 8.37
C LEU A 48 0.68 4.13 8.67
N SER A 49 0.16 2.91 8.45
CA SER A 49 0.96 1.69 8.62
C SER A 49 2.10 1.62 7.59
N ILE A 50 1.93 2.16 6.39
CA ILE A 50 2.99 2.28 5.38
C ILE A 50 4.04 3.30 5.80
N ILE A 51 3.60 4.51 6.17
CA ILE A 51 4.47 5.61 6.65
C ILE A 51 5.32 5.16 7.84
N LYS A 52 4.72 4.38 8.76
CA LYS A 52 5.42 3.82 9.93
C LYS A 52 6.14 2.51 9.67
N SER A 53 6.14 2.01 8.43
CA SER A 53 6.80 0.76 8.06
C SER A 53 6.31 -0.47 8.84
N ASN A 54 5.04 -0.43 9.29
CA ASN A 54 4.40 -1.53 10.01
C ASN A 54 3.84 -2.55 9.01
N ILE A 55 4.70 -3.51 8.68
CA ILE A 55 4.44 -4.58 7.72
C ILE A 55 3.27 -5.51 8.16
N PRO A 56 3.19 -6.00 9.42
CA PRO A 56 2.04 -6.76 9.89
C PRO A 56 0.70 -6.03 9.77
N ALA A 57 0.64 -4.77 10.23
CA ALA A 57 -0.58 -3.98 10.14
C ALA A 57 -0.97 -3.70 8.69
N THR A 58 0.00 -3.42 7.83
CA THR A 58 -0.26 -3.17 6.39
C THR A 58 -0.88 -4.39 5.72
N ARG A 59 -0.32 -5.60 5.90
CA ARG A 59 -0.93 -6.84 5.37
C ARG A 59 -2.36 -7.01 5.83
N TYR A 60 -2.59 -6.74 7.12
CA TYR A 60 -3.89 -6.90 7.72
C TYR A 60 -4.91 -5.94 7.12
N PHE A 61 -4.55 -4.65 7.02
CA PHE A 61 -5.44 -3.66 6.45
C PHE A 61 -5.70 -3.96 4.97
N LEU A 62 -4.70 -4.27 4.15
CA LEU A 62 -4.89 -4.64 2.74
C LEU A 62 -5.90 -5.78 2.54
N LYS A 63 -5.88 -6.80 3.41
CA LYS A 63 -6.83 -7.92 3.36
C LYS A 63 -8.29 -7.49 3.57
N HIS A 64 -8.52 -6.45 4.37
CA HIS A 64 -9.85 -6.03 4.79
C HIS A 64 -10.29 -4.66 4.21
N PHE A 65 -9.39 -3.93 3.54
CA PHE A 65 -9.68 -2.67 2.89
C PHE A 65 -10.39 -2.93 1.55
N SER A 66 -11.54 -2.31 1.34
CA SER A 66 -12.31 -2.49 0.10
C SER A 66 -11.87 -1.55 -1.03
N LYS A 67 -11.18 -0.44 -0.71
CA LYS A 67 -10.67 0.50 -1.70
C LYS A 67 -9.26 0.13 -2.13
N THR A 68 -9.16 -0.33 -3.37
CA THR A 68 -7.92 -0.70 -4.05
C THR A 68 -6.97 0.49 -4.27
N VAL A 69 -7.48 1.72 -4.26
CA VAL A 69 -6.69 2.93 -4.56
C VAL A 69 -6.93 3.98 -3.49
N CYS A 70 -5.87 4.32 -2.74
CA CYS A 70 -5.88 5.37 -1.73
C CYS A 70 -4.74 6.35 -2.00
N ALA A 71 -5.08 7.52 -2.55
CA ALA A 71 -4.18 8.66 -2.57
C ALA A 71 -4.19 9.35 -1.19
N THR A 72 -3.06 9.89 -0.78
CA THR A 72 -3.02 10.83 0.35
C THR A 72 -3.83 12.07 -0.01
N ASN A 73 -4.49 12.66 0.99
CA ASN A 73 -5.21 13.91 0.81
C ASN A 73 -4.31 15.13 1.05
N ASP A 74 -2.99 14.96 0.90
CA ASP A 74 -2.01 16.02 1.03
C ASP A 74 -1.65 16.63 -0.34
N TYR A 75 -0.68 17.53 -0.36
CA TYR A 75 -0.23 18.18 -1.60
C TYR A 75 0.46 17.22 -2.58
N THR A 76 1.00 16.10 -2.11
CA THR A 76 1.70 15.11 -2.95
C THR A 76 0.69 14.23 -3.69
N GLY A 77 -0.45 13.93 -3.08
CA GLY A 77 -1.44 13.00 -3.63
C GLY A 77 -0.88 11.59 -3.81
N ASP A 78 0.20 11.25 -3.10
CA ASP A 78 0.88 9.98 -3.19
C ASP A 78 -0.07 8.82 -2.93
N ASN A 79 -0.06 7.82 -3.81
CA ASN A 79 -0.70 6.53 -3.53
C ASN A 79 0.18 5.65 -2.62
N LEU A 80 -0.30 4.44 -2.31
CA LEU A 80 0.41 3.53 -1.38
C LEU A 80 1.83 3.18 -1.84
N ILE A 81 2.04 3.00 -3.15
CA ILE A 81 3.36 2.67 -3.72
C ILE A 81 4.28 3.89 -3.65
N HIS A 82 3.78 5.09 -3.97
CA HIS A 82 4.55 6.33 -3.80
C HIS A 82 4.99 6.51 -2.34
N LEU A 83 4.12 6.22 -1.38
CA LEU A 83 4.49 6.26 0.04
C LEU A 83 5.63 5.28 0.35
N ALA A 84 5.55 4.02 -0.10
CA ALA A 84 6.62 3.06 0.14
C ALA A 84 7.97 3.52 -0.45
N VAL A 85 7.94 4.14 -1.62
CA VAL A 85 9.13 4.74 -2.26
C VAL A 85 9.62 5.96 -1.46
N ARG A 86 8.75 6.90 -1.12
CA ARG A 86 9.09 8.13 -0.40
C ARG A 86 9.75 7.84 0.95
N TYR A 87 9.27 6.82 1.65
CA TYR A 87 9.80 6.40 2.94
C TYR A 87 10.94 5.37 2.82
N SER A 88 11.47 5.14 1.60
CA SER A 88 12.61 4.27 1.33
C SER A 88 12.46 2.85 1.91
N ASN A 89 11.24 2.30 1.89
CA ASN A 89 10.96 0.97 2.41
C ASN A 89 10.78 -0.07 1.30
N LEU A 90 11.89 -0.72 0.90
CA LEU A 90 11.88 -1.76 -0.15
C LEU A 90 11.04 -2.97 0.25
N THR A 91 11.01 -3.37 1.52
CA THR A 91 10.17 -4.50 1.98
C THR A 91 8.69 -4.18 1.85
N MET A 92 8.28 -2.95 2.16
CA MET A 92 6.91 -2.49 1.95
C MET A 92 6.57 -2.39 0.48
N LEU A 93 7.50 -1.90 -0.35
CA LEU A 93 7.34 -1.85 -1.79
C LEU A 93 7.08 -3.24 -2.38
N LYS A 94 7.89 -4.23 -2.00
CA LYS A 94 7.71 -5.65 -2.37
C LYS A 94 6.35 -6.20 -1.95
N LEU A 95 5.91 -5.88 -0.73
CA LEU A 95 4.61 -6.30 -0.22
C LEU A 95 3.45 -5.72 -1.02
N LEU A 96 3.53 -4.44 -1.40
CA LEU A 96 2.47 -3.77 -2.15
C LEU A 96 2.43 -4.22 -3.61
N LEU A 97 3.59 -4.43 -4.26
CA LEU A 97 3.65 -4.86 -5.66
C LEU A 97 3.29 -6.34 -5.88
N ASN A 98 3.32 -7.17 -4.83
CA ASN A 98 2.78 -8.53 -4.88
C ASN A 98 1.24 -8.59 -4.95
N ASP A 99 0.54 -7.47 -4.72
CA ASP A 99 -0.91 -7.39 -4.90
C ASP A 99 -1.19 -6.85 -6.30
N GLU A 100 -1.60 -7.72 -7.22
CA GLU A 100 -1.89 -7.37 -8.63
C GLU A 100 -2.84 -6.17 -8.77
N LYS A 101 -3.72 -5.98 -7.78
CA LYS A 101 -4.67 -4.87 -7.76
C LYS A 101 -4.01 -3.50 -7.54
N LEU A 102 -2.78 -3.48 -7.03
CA LEU A 102 -2.00 -2.26 -6.77
C LEU A 102 -1.03 -1.93 -7.91
N ILE A 103 -0.75 -2.89 -8.81
CA ILE A 103 0.22 -2.74 -9.91
C ILE A 103 -0.21 -1.66 -10.91
N GLU A 104 -1.51 -1.44 -11.12
CA GLU A 104 -2.03 -0.43 -12.06
C GLU A 104 -1.86 1.04 -11.64
N GLN A 105 -1.15 1.34 -10.55
CA GLN A 105 -1.07 2.72 -10.04
C GLN A 105 0.01 3.58 -10.72
N GLY A 106 -0.14 3.77 -12.03
CA GLY A 106 0.57 4.79 -12.81
C GLY A 106 -0.06 6.18 -12.68
N THR A 107 0.76 7.20 -12.43
CA THR A 107 0.46 8.64 -12.56
C THR A 107 -0.62 9.28 -11.67
N GLN A 108 -0.99 8.66 -10.54
CA GLN A 108 -2.04 9.20 -9.66
C GLN A 108 -1.56 10.22 -8.61
N SER A 109 -0.26 10.53 -8.52
CA SER A 109 0.20 11.59 -7.62
C SER A 109 -0.14 12.97 -8.18
N ASN A 110 -0.39 13.94 -7.30
CA ASN A 110 -0.60 15.35 -7.69
C ASN A 110 0.67 15.95 -8.33
N LEU A 111 1.83 15.37 -8.05
CA LEU A 111 3.12 15.73 -8.66
C LEU A 111 3.27 15.18 -10.09
N LYS A 112 2.31 14.38 -10.58
CA LYS A 112 2.35 13.72 -11.90
C LYS A 112 3.60 12.86 -12.11
N MET A 113 4.22 12.41 -11.03
CA MET A 113 5.33 11.47 -11.07
C MET A 113 4.78 10.06 -10.90
N THR A 114 5.43 9.10 -11.55
CA THR A 114 5.28 7.67 -11.28
C THR A 114 6.12 7.26 -10.07
N PRO A 115 5.82 6.13 -9.41
CA PRO A 115 6.66 5.62 -8.33
C PRO A 115 8.11 5.37 -8.75
N LEU A 116 8.34 4.93 -9.99
CA LEU A 116 9.67 4.72 -10.55
C LEU A 116 10.44 6.04 -10.75
N GLU A 117 9.78 7.08 -11.28
CA GLU A 117 10.39 8.41 -11.40
C GLU A 117 10.70 9.02 -10.03
N LEU A 118 9.81 8.81 -9.05
CA LEU A 118 10.07 9.22 -7.67
C LEU A 118 11.32 8.51 -7.12
N ALA A 119 11.43 7.19 -7.28
CA ALA A 119 12.60 6.41 -6.83
C ALA A 119 13.90 6.90 -7.48
N ARG A 120 13.87 7.21 -8.79
CA ARG A 120 15.02 7.81 -9.50
C ARG A 120 15.38 9.19 -8.96
N SER A 121 14.38 10.05 -8.72
CA SER A 121 14.61 11.40 -8.20
C SER A 121 15.18 11.43 -6.78
N MET A 122 14.89 10.39 -5.99
CA MET A 122 15.38 10.22 -4.62
C MET A 122 16.65 9.36 -4.54
N GLU A 123 17.19 8.91 -5.67
CA GLU A 123 18.39 8.07 -5.76
C GLU A 123 18.25 6.72 -5.01
N HIS A 124 17.03 6.16 -4.95
CA HIS A 124 16.76 4.84 -4.35
C HIS A 124 17.09 3.71 -5.35
N THR A 125 18.38 3.47 -5.59
CA THR A 125 18.86 2.52 -6.62
C THR A 125 18.29 1.12 -6.44
N ASP A 126 18.20 0.63 -5.21
CA ASP A 126 17.65 -0.69 -4.87
C ASP A 126 16.17 -0.86 -5.27
N MET A 127 15.38 0.20 -5.14
CA MET A 127 13.99 0.23 -5.59
C MET A 127 13.89 0.34 -7.10
N VAL A 128 14.75 1.14 -7.75
CA VAL A 128 14.80 1.26 -9.21
C VAL A 128 15.12 -0.09 -9.83
N ASP A 129 16.10 -0.80 -9.30
CA ASP A 129 16.46 -2.15 -9.75
C ASP A 129 15.28 -3.12 -9.59
N TYR A 130 14.58 -3.07 -8.46
CA TYR A 130 13.41 -3.91 -8.22
C TYR A 130 12.23 -3.58 -9.15
N PHE A 131 11.97 -2.30 -9.43
CA PHE A 131 10.97 -1.92 -10.42
C PHE A 131 11.33 -2.46 -11.81
N ASN A 132 12.59 -2.31 -12.25
CA ASN A 132 13.04 -2.81 -13.55
C ASN A 132 12.89 -4.35 -13.65
N GLU A 133 13.14 -5.08 -12.57
CA GLU A 133 12.95 -6.54 -12.52
C GLU A 133 11.49 -6.94 -12.78
N ILE A 134 10.53 -6.24 -12.15
CA ILE A 134 9.09 -6.50 -12.33
C ILE A 134 8.62 -6.13 -13.75
N TYR A 135 9.02 -4.95 -14.26
CA TYR A 135 8.61 -4.52 -15.61
C TYR A 135 9.25 -5.37 -16.72
N CYS A 136 10.45 -5.90 -16.53
CA CYS A 136 11.03 -6.89 -17.46
C CYS A 136 10.31 -8.24 -17.46
N GLN A 137 9.66 -8.63 -16.36
CA GLN A 137 8.84 -9.86 -16.32
C GLN A 137 7.54 -9.69 -17.12
N SER A 138 6.90 -8.51 -17.07
CA SER A 138 5.65 -8.28 -17.81
C SER A 138 5.76 -8.35 -19.34
N GLU A 139 6.94 -8.09 -19.93
CA GLU A 139 7.13 -8.19 -21.38
C GLU A 139 7.42 -9.63 -21.87
N VAL A 140 7.78 -10.54 -20.97
CA VAL A 140 8.10 -11.94 -21.32
C VAL A 140 6.84 -12.81 -21.33
N ASP A 141 5.86 -12.52 -20.47
CA ASP A 141 4.63 -13.31 -20.34
C ASP A 141 3.60 -13.06 -21.46
N GLU A 142 3.69 -11.95 -22.20
CA GLU A 142 2.81 -11.67 -23.36
C GLU A 142 3.24 -12.37 -24.66
N ASN A 143 4.47 -12.91 -24.74
CA ASN A 143 5.01 -13.50 -25.97
C ASN A 143 4.89 -15.04 -26.05
N ASP A 144 4.35 -15.72 -25.03
CA ASP A 144 4.28 -17.20 -24.98
C ASP A 144 2.85 -17.76 -25.21
N SER A 145 1.95 -16.97 -25.82
CA SER A 145 0.58 -17.41 -26.17
C SER A 145 0.24 -17.40 -27.66
N SER A 146 1.25 -17.40 -28.54
CA SER A 146 1.05 -17.56 -29.98
C SER A 146 2.05 -18.51 -30.61
N GLU A 147 1.90 -19.81 -30.37
CA GLU A 147 2.39 -20.85 -31.28
C GLU A 147 1.64 -22.16 -30.98
N ASP A 148 0.51 -22.37 -31.66
CA ASP A 148 -0.06 -23.69 -31.93
C ASP A 148 -0.88 -23.57 -33.23
N ASP A 149 -0.21 -23.84 -34.37
CA ASP A 149 -0.80 -24.19 -35.67
C ASP A 149 -1.15 -25.69 -35.70
#